data_AF-A0A6J4P4H8-F1
#
_entry.id   AF-A0A6J4P4H8-F1
#
_cell.length_a   1.000
_cell.length_b   1.000
_cell.length_c   1.000
_cell.angle_alpha   90.00
_cell.angle_beta   90.00
_cell.angle_gamma   90.00
#
_symmetry.space_group_name_H-M   'P 1'
#
loop_
_entity.id
_entity.type
_entity.pdbx_description
1 polymer ?
#
loop_
_entity_poly.entity_id
_entity_poly.type
_entity_poly.pdbx_seq_one_letter_code
_entity_poly.pdbx_strand_id
1 'polypeptide(L)' 'RWQIEMLAGLDRVPATGALVVATWPKPQEGSGFPARVFALVDRA' A
#
# COMPACT_ATOMS: atom_id res chain seq x y z
N ARG A 1 -2.60 -12.77 -8.32
CA ARG A 1 -1.93 -12.39 -7.05
C ARG A 1 -1.33 -11.01 -7.26
N TRP A 2 -1.47 -10.10 -6.31
CA TRP A 2 -0.92 -8.74 -6.41
C TRP A 2 0.36 -8.65 -5.58
N GLN A 3 1.29 -7.80 -6.00
CA GLN A 3 2.51 -7.45 -5.27
C GLN A 3 2.56 -5.95 -5.11
N ILE A 4 3.07 -5.51 -3.96
CA ILE A 4 3.46 -4.13 -3.68
C ILE A 4 4.87 -4.19 -3.11
N GLU A 5 5.73 -3.30 -3.59
CA GLU A 5 7.15 -3.25 -3.24
C GLU A 5 7.61 -1.79 -3.07
N MET A 6 8.85 -1.60 -2.62
CA MET A 6 9.45 -0.27 -2.45
C MET A 6 8.64 0.68 -1.55
N LEU A 7 8.01 0.14 -0.50
CA LEU A 7 7.27 0.94 0.48
C LEU A 7 8.21 1.77 1.37
N ALA A 8 7.75 2.94 1.77
CA ALA A 8 8.42 3.82 2.74
C ALA A 8 7.53 4.07 3.97
N GLY A 9 8.14 4.43 5.10
CA GLY A 9 7.41 4.80 6.32
C GLY A 9 6.87 3.62 7.14
N LEU A 10 7.36 2.40 6.90
CA LEU A 10 6.93 1.19 7.63
C LEU A 10 7.27 1.26 9.13
N ASP A 11 8.28 2.04 9.51
CA ASP A 11 8.64 2.36 10.88
C ASP A 11 7.54 3.10 11.66
N ARG A 12 6.57 3.70 10.96
CA ARG A 12 5.48 4.50 11.54
C ARG A 12 4.15 3.74 11.59
N VAL A 13 4.14 2.47 11.21
CA VAL A 13 2.95 1.62 11.15
C VAL A 13 3.09 0.54 12.22
N PRO A 14 2.08 0.29 13.07
CA PRO A 14 2.14 -0.79 14.04
C PRO A 14 2.21 -2.15 13.35
N ALA A 15 2.79 -3.15 14.02
CA ALA A 15 2.92 -4.51 13.50
C ALA A 15 1.56 -5.15 13.14
N THR A 16 0.48 -4.75 13.83
CA THR A 16 -0.89 -5.19 13.59
C THR A 16 -1.87 -4.03 13.78
N GLY A 17 -3.11 -4.18 13.29
CA GLY A 17 -4.20 -3.23 13.51
C GLY A 17 -4.30 -2.06 12.52
N ALA A 18 -3.26 -1.81 11.71
CA ALA A 18 -3.34 -0.84 10.62
C ALA A 18 -4.03 -1.42 9.38
N LEU A 19 -4.68 -0.55 8.59
CA LEU A 19 -5.19 -0.89 7.26
C LEU A 19 -4.31 -0.25 6.17
N VAL A 20 -3.77 -1.06 5.27
CA VAL A 20 -3.00 -0.59 4.11
C VAL A 20 -3.94 -0.40 2.92
N VAL A 21 -4.02 0.83 2.41
CA VAL A 21 -4.71 1.15 1.16
C VAL A 21 -3.68 1.26 0.04
N ALA A 22 -3.74 0.33 -0.90
CA ALA A 22 -2.91 0.32 -2.10
C ALA A 22 -3.82 0.33 -3.33
N THR A 23 -3.80 1.42 -4.08
CA THR A 23 -4.59 1.57 -5.31
C THR A 23 -3.72 2.12 -6.44
N TRP A 24 -4.04 1.69 -7.66
CA TRP A 24 -3.38 2.07 -8.89
C TRP A 24 -4.37 1.97 -10.07
N PRO A 25 -4.22 2.80 -11.11
CA PRO A 25 -4.83 2.56 -12.41
C PRO A 25 -4.51 1.14 -12.92
N LYS A 26 -5.49 0.45 -13.49
CA LYS A 26 -5.30 -0.86 -14.12
C LYS A 26 -5.13 -0.70 -15.63
N PRO A 27 -3.90 -0.46 -16.15
CA PRO A 27 -3.67 -0.34 -17.58
C PRO A 27 -4.04 -1.63 -18.32
N GLN A 28 -4.56 -1.47 -19.55
CA GLN A 28 -4.85 -2.60 -20.45
C GLN A 28 -3.55 -3.36 -20.76
N GLU A 29 -3.58 -4.69 -20.63
CA GLU A 29 -2.41 -5.59 -20.77
C GLU A 29 -1.19 -5.23 -19.89
N GLY A 30 -1.35 -4.38 -18.87
CA GLY A 30 -0.24 -3.98 -18.02
C GLY A 30 0.03 -4.99 -16.90
N SER A 31 1.31 -5.26 -16.66
CA SER A 31 1.78 -6.14 -15.57
C SER A 31 1.84 -5.44 -14.20
N GLY A 32 1.82 -4.10 -14.17
CA GLY A 32 1.89 -3.31 -12.95
C GLY A 32 1.75 -1.81 -13.21
N PHE A 33 1.64 -1.03 -12.14
CA PHE A 33 1.55 0.43 -12.19
C PHE A 33 2.01 1.03 -10.85
N PRO A 34 2.61 2.24 -10.81
CA PRO A 34 2.97 2.90 -9.56
C PRO A 34 1.73 3.12 -8.67
N ALA A 35 1.79 2.66 -7.42
CA ALA A 35 0.71 2.83 -6.46
C ALA A 35 1.01 3.97 -5.50
N ARG A 36 0.00 4.81 -5.20
CA ARG A 36 0.05 5.65 -4.00
C ARG A 36 -0.48 4.83 -2.84
N VAL A 37 0.43 4.35 -2.01
CA VAL A 37 0.10 3.55 -0.82
C VAL A 37 0.07 4.45 0.40
N PHE A 38 -0.94 4.26 1.25
CA PHE A 38 -1.01 4.90 2.57
C PHE A 38 -1.63 3.94 3.58
N ALA A 39 -1.29 4.13 4.85
CA ALA A 39 -1.86 3.37 5.95
C ALA A 39 -2.86 4.24 6.73
N LEU A 40 -4.00 3.67 7.07
CA LEU A 40 -4.87 4.18 8.12
C LEU A 40 -4.40 3.54 9.43
N VAL A 41 -3.96 4.38 10.36
CA VAL A 41 -3.50 3.97 11.68
C VAL A 41 -4.47 4.52 12.72
N ASP A 42 -4.86 3.67 13.67
CA ASP A 42 -5.60 4.14 14.84
C ASP A 42 -4.69 5.04 15.70
N ARG A 43 -5.28 6.05 16.33
CA ARG A 43 -4.58 6.99 17.22
C ARG A 43 -4.80 6.68 18.70
N ALA A 44 -5.67 5.71 19.01
CA ALA A 44 -6.01 5.30 20.38
C ALA A 44 -4.88 4.55 21.08
#